data_AF-B4LAW0-F1
#
_entry.id   AF-B4LAW0-F1
#
_cell.length_a   1.000
_cell.length_b   1.000
_cell.length_c   1.000
_cell.angle_alpha   90.00
_cell.angle_beta   90.00
_cell.angle_gamma   90.00
#
_symmetry.space_group_name_H-M   'P 1'
#
loop_
_entity.id
_entity.type
_entity.pdbx_description
1 polymer ?
#
loop_
_entity_poly.entity_id
_entity_poly.type
_entity_poly.pdbx_seq_one_letter_code
_entity_poly.pdbx_strand_id
1 'polypeptide(L)'
;MSQEVEETLKRIQSHKGVVGTIVVNNEGIPVKSTLDNTTTVQYAGLMSQLADKARSVVRDLDPSNDMTFLRVRSRNMKLWVAPDKK
;
A
#
# COMPACT_ATOMS: atom_id res chain seq x y z
N MET A 1 -13.50 -12.44 -1.06
CA MET A 1 -12.74 -11.44 -1.86
C MET A 1 -13.19 -11.54 -3.29
N SER A 2 -13.67 -10.45 -3.88
CA SER A 2 -14.23 -10.42 -5.23
C SER A 2 -13.17 -10.80 -6.26
N GLN A 3 -13.56 -11.59 -7.26
CA GLN A 3 -12.73 -12.05 -8.38
C GLN A 3 -12.00 -10.89 -9.09
N GLU A 4 -12.63 -9.71 -9.10
CA GLU A 4 -12.09 -8.45 -9.62
C GLU A 4 -10.80 -7.97 -8.92
N VAL A 5 -10.69 -8.16 -7.61
CA VAL A 5 -9.50 -7.76 -6.83
C VAL A 5 -8.32 -8.63 -7.21
N GLU A 6 -8.54 -9.93 -7.41
CA GLU A 6 -7.48 -10.84 -7.81
C GLU A 6 -7.00 -10.60 -9.24
N GLU A 7 -7.91 -10.31 -10.17
CA GLU A 7 -7.55 -9.94 -11.54
C GLU A 7 -6.76 -8.64 -11.57
N THR A 8 -7.15 -7.65 -10.77
CA THR A 8 -6.44 -6.38 -10.66
C THR A 8 -5.03 -6.57 -10.08
N LEU A 9 -4.88 -7.39 -9.03
CA LEU A 9 -3.57 -7.71 -8.46
C LEU A 9 -2.68 -8.45 -9.46
N LYS A 10 -3.22 -9.42 -10.21
CA LYS A 10 -2.49 -10.11 -11.29
C LYS A 10 -2.02 -9.15 -12.38
N ARG A 11 -2.88 -8.19 -12.77
CA ARG A 11 -2.53 -7.15 -13.75
C ARG A 11 -1.42 -6.23 -13.25
N ILE A 12 -1.40 -5.91 -11.95
CA ILE A 12 -0.30 -5.13 -11.36
C ILE A 12 0.99 -5.95 -11.37
N GLN A 13 0.93 -7.21 -10.93
CA GLN A 13 2.09 -8.10 -10.88
C GLN A 13 2.71 -8.37 -12.27
N SER A 14 1.91 -8.36 -13.34
CA SER A 14 2.41 -8.60 -14.69
C SER A 14 3.20 -7.41 -15.27
N HIS A 15 3.17 -6.24 -14.64
CA HIS A 15 3.93 -5.09 -15.12
C HIS A 15 5.43 -5.22 -14.86
N LYS A 16 6.24 -4.96 -15.90
CA LYS A 16 7.70 -4.99 -15.80
C LYS A 16 8.20 -3.97 -14.77
N GLY A 17 8.91 -4.47 -13.76
CA GLY A 17 9.47 -3.64 -12.68
C GLY A 17 8.68 -3.70 -11.37
N VAL A 18 7.54 -4.40 -11.33
CA VAL A 18 6.88 -4.74 -10.06
C VAL A 18 7.63 -5.90 -9.41
N VAL A 19 8.21 -5.63 -8.23
CA VAL A 19 8.97 -6.63 -7.46
C VAL A 19 8.03 -7.49 -6.61
N GLY A 20 6.96 -6.88 -6.09
CA GLY A 20 5.95 -7.60 -5.33
C GLY A 20 4.78 -6.70 -4.94
N THR A 21 3.71 -7.35 -4.48
CA THR A 21 2.47 -6.69 -4.02
C THR A 21 2.11 -7.20 -2.64
N ILE A 22 1.66 -6.29 -1.77
CA ILE A 22 1.19 -6.61 -0.42
C ILE A 22 -0.20 -6.00 -0.26
N VAL A 23 -1.14 -6.80 0.21
CA VAL A 23 -2.48 -6.39 0.62
C VAL A 23 -2.53 -6.46 2.15
N VAL A 24 -2.92 -5.36 2.76
CA VAL A 24 -2.93 -5.18 4.22
C VAL A 24 -4.34 -4.78 4.64
N ASN A 25 -4.79 -5.25 5.80
CA ASN A 25 -6.06 -4.81 6.38
C ASN A 25 -5.90 -3.46 7.11
N ASN A 26 -6.99 -2.91 7.65
CA ASN A 26 -6.98 -1.65 8.41
C ASN A 26 -6.17 -1.70 9.71
N GLU A 27 -5.78 -2.87 10.19
CA GLU A 27 -5.00 -3.07 11.43
C GLU A 27 -3.50 -3.19 11.13
N GLY A 28 -3.09 -3.11 9.86
CA GLY A 28 -1.69 -3.30 9.47
C GLY A 28 -1.26 -4.77 9.35
N ILE A 29 -2.22 -5.70 9.33
CA ILE A 29 -1.98 -7.14 9.20
C ILE A 29 -1.98 -7.53 7.71
N PRO A 30 -0.92 -8.17 7.19
CA PRO A 30 -0.89 -8.64 5.82
C PRO A 30 -1.96 -9.73 5.57
N VAL A 31 -2.78 -9.53 4.54
CA VAL A 31 -3.80 -10.50 4.09
C VAL A 31 -3.26 -11.34 2.93
N LYS A 32 -2.52 -10.73 2.01
CA LYS A 32 -1.94 -11.39 0.83
C LYS A 32 -0.63 -10.73 0.46
N SER A 33 0.39 -11.50 0.14
CA SER A 33 1.69 -10.99 -0.30
C SER A 33 2.33 -11.92 -1.32
N THR A 34 3.14 -11.35 -2.20
CA THR A 34 4.03 -12.10 -3.10
C THR A 34 5.48 -12.11 -2.61
N LEU A 35 5.76 -11.48 -1.46
CA LEU A 35 7.09 -11.41 -0.85
C LEU A 35 7.21 -12.42 0.30
N ASP A 36 8.42 -12.58 0.82
CA ASP A 36 8.65 -13.38 2.03
C ASP A 36 7.92 -12.81 3.24
N ASN A 37 7.56 -13.67 4.18
CA ASN A 37 6.73 -13.31 5.33
C ASN A 37 7.38 -12.24 6.21
N THR A 38 8.69 -12.34 6.45
CA THR A 38 9.45 -11.41 7.29
C THR A 38 9.40 -9.98 6.73
N THR A 39 9.71 -9.83 5.44
CA THR A 39 9.65 -8.55 4.74
C THR A 39 8.22 -8.02 4.66
N THR A 40 7.25 -8.91 4.44
CA THR A 40 5.83 -8.55 4.35
C THR A 40 5.31 -7.93 5.64
N VAL A 41 5.56 -8.55 6.79
CA VAL A 41 5.11 -8.06 8.10
C VAL A 41 5.77 -6.70 8.41
N GLN A 42 7.07 -6.57 8.14
CA GLN A 42 7.79 -5.33 8.37
C GLN A 42 7.23 -4.18 7.52
N TYR A 43 7.02 -4.40 6.21
CA TYR A 43 6.46 -3.36 5.34
C TYR A 43 5.01 -3.02 5.69
N ALA A 44 4.18 -4.01 6.01
CA ALA A 44 2.79 -3.77 6.38
C ALA A 44 2.68 -2.84 7.59
N GLY A 45 3.42 -3.14 8.68
CA GLY A 45 3.39 -2.30 9.87
C GLY A 45 3.93 -0.89 9.64
N LEU A 46 5.07 -0.75 8.96
CA LEU A 46 5.70 0.56 8.72
C LEU A 46 4.90 1.42 7.72
N MET A 47 4.40 0.82 6.64
CA MET A 47 3.68 1.56 5.61
C MET A 47 2.29 1.97 6.05
N SER A 48 1.58 1.15 6.85
CA SER A 48 0.30 1.55 7.43
C SER A 48 0.46 2.78 8.32
N GLN A 49 1.44 2.76 9.24
CA GLN A 49 1.70 3.92 10.11
C GLN A 49 2.10 5.17 9.32
N LEU A 50 2.90 5.02 8.26
CA LEU A 50 3.31 6.12 7.41
C LEU A 50 2.13 6.71 6.63
N ALA A 51 1.27 5.85 6.06
CA ALA A 51 0.09 6.26 5.32
C ALA A 51 -0.90 7.02 6.21
N ASP A 52 -1.14 6.55 7.43
CA ASP A 52 -2.01 7.22 8.39
C ASP A 52 -1.50 8.61 8.75
N LYS A 53 -0.22 8.73 9.09
CA LYS A 53 0.40 10.04 9.39
C LYS A 53 0.34 10.99 8.20
N ALA A 54 0.67 10.49 7.01
CA ALA A 54 0.65 11.32 5.81
C ALA A 54 -0.79 11.74 5.46
N ARG A 55 -1.81 10.91 5.74
CA ARG A 55 -3.22 11.26 5.54
C ARG A 55 -3.67 12.35 6.52
N SER A 56 -3.25 12.27 7.79
CA SER A 56 -3.49 13.32 8.77
C SER A 56 -2.91 14.65 8.31
N VAL A 57 -1.64 14.67 7.86
CA VAL A 57 -0.99 15.90 7.38
C VAL A 57 -1.72 16.50 6.16
N VAL A 58 -2.18 15.68 5.22
CA VAL A 58 -2.97 16.16 4.07
C VAL A 58 -4.28 16.81 4.53
N ARG A 59 -4.98 16.19 5.49
CA ARG A 59 -6.24 16.72 6.05
C ARG A 59 -6.04 17.96 6.91
N ASP A 60 -4.92 18.07 7.60
CA ASP A 60 -4.57 19.27 8.38
C ASP A 60 -4.29 20.46 7.45
N LEU A 61 -3.77 20.21 6.24
CA LEU A 61 -3.53 21.23 5.23
C LEU A 61 -4.83 21.67 4.53
N ASP A 62 -5.67 20.71 4.14
CA ASP A 62 -6.99 20.94 3.56
C ASP A 62 -7.95 19.81 3.98
N PRO A 63 -8.94 20.10 4.87
CA PRO A 63 -9.89 19.10 5.36
C PRO A 63 -10.78 18.49 4.26
N SER A 64 -10.91 19.14 3.10
CA SER A 64 -11.69 18.64 1.97
C SER A 64 -10.92 17.62 1.12
N ASN A 65 -9.60 17.53 1.30
CA ASN A 65 -8.73 16.65 0.54
C ASN A 65 -8.47 15.34 1.29
N ASP A 66 -8.49 14.23 0.55
CA ASP A 66 -8.21 12.90 1.09
C ASP A 66 -7.11 12.24 0.25
N MET A 67 -6.13 11.66 0.93
CA MET A 67 -5.03 11.00 0.24
C MET A 67 -5.54 9.72 -0.45
N THR A 68 -5.32 9.65 -1.77
CA THR A 68 -5.67 8.48 -2.60
C THR A 68 -4.47 7.58 -2.88
N PHE A 69 -3.29 8.17 -3.02
CA PHE A 69 -2.05 7.45 -3.31
C PHE A 69 -0.85 8.12 -2.66
N LEU A 70 0.04 7.30 -2.10
CA LEU A 70 1.34 7.69 -1.56
C LEU A 70 2.43 6.94 -2.32
N ARG A 71 3.35 7.69 -2.94
CA ARG A 71 4.51 7.12 -3.63
C ARG A 71 5.79 7.52 -2.91
N VAL A 72 6.47 6.54 -2.32
CA VAL A 72 7.77 6.72 -1.68
C VAL A 72 8.85 6.22 -2.61
N ARG A 73 9.80 7.08 -2.95
CA ARG A 73 10.94 6.74 -3.81
C ARG A 73 12.22 6.66 -2.99
N SER A 74 12.87 5.52 -3.04
CA SER A 74 14.23 5.31 -2.54
C SER A 74 15.20 5.24 -3.72
N ARG A 75 16.51 5.18 -3.44
CA ARG A 75 17.54 5.03 -4.47
C ARG A 75 17.34 3.75 -5.31
N ASN A 76 16.94 2.67 -4.64
CA ASN A 76 16.91 1.33 -5.24
C ASN A 76 15.50 0.83 -5.57
N MET A 77 14.45 1.42 -4.97
CA MET A 77 13.08 0.96 -5.16
C MET A 77 12.06 2.09 -5.10
N LYS A 78 10.85 1.82 -5.60
CA LYS A 78 9.66 2.68 -5.45
C LYS A 78 8.58 1.89 -4.75
N LEU A 79 8.05 2.44 -3.67
CA LEU A 79 6.91 1.90 -2.93
C LEU A 79 5.68 2.73 -3.28
N TRP A 80 4.59 2.05 -3.60
CA TRP A 80 3.30 2.65 -3.91
C TRP A 80 2.31 2.12 -2.89
N VAL A 81 1.69 3.04 -2.15
CA VAL A 81 0.71 2.73 -1.11
C VAL A 81 -0.60 3.40 -1.52
N ALA A 82 -1.65 2.60 -1.64
CA ALA A 82 -2.99 3.05 -1.98
C ALA A 82 -3.89 2.76 -0.76
N PRO A 83 -4.14 3.73 0.12
CA PRO A 83 -5.08 3.55 1.22
C PRO A 83 -6.50 3.43 0.66
N ASP A 84 -7.23 2.40 1.06
CA ASP A 84 -8.63 2.28 0.68
C ASP A 84 -9.50 3.23 1.52
N LYS A 85 -10.62 3.66 0.94
CA LYS A 85 -11.63 4.41 1.69
C LYS A 85 -12.42 3.41 2.52
N LYS A 86 -12.48 3.63 3.84
CA LYS A 86 -13.44 2.93 4.71
C LYS A 86 -14.86 3.15 4.21
#